data_AF-A0A1J3F1L3-F1
#
_entry.id   AF-A0A1J3F1L3-F1
#
_cell.length_a   1.000
_cell.length_b   1.000
_cell.length_c   1.000
_cell.angle_alpha   90.00
_cell.angle_beta   90.00
_cell.angle_gamma   90.00
#
_symmetry.space_group_name_H-M   'P 1'
#
loop_
_entity.id
_entity.type
_entity.pdbx_description
1 polymer ?
#
loop_
_entity_poly.entity_id
_entity_poly.type
_entity_poly.pdbx_seq_one_letter_code
_entity_poly.pdbx_strand_id
1 'polypeptide(L)'
;SLRTVASPLALLLPNDQIHSTFTFTNCHELEQVSKNAIVSYTKKKAELISHDRYNQDFVFKSLIGTCFPGCEIPALFKHQALGEILKVEL
;
A
#
# COMPACT_ATOMS: atom_id res chain seq x y z
N SER A 1 8.02 1.89 -17.61
CA SER A 1 6.93 2.15 -16.66
C SER A 1 6.44 0.85 -16.05
N LEU A 2 6.00 0.85 -14.80
CA LEU A 2 5.37 -0.30 -14.15
C LEU A 2 3.93 -0.44 -14.66
N ARG A 3 3.60 -1.59 -15.27
CA ARG A 3 2.27 -1.85 -15.87
C ARG A 3 1.40 -2.78 -15.05
N THR A 4 1.99 -3.91 -14.65
CA THR A 4 1.28 -4.98 -13.95
C THR A 4 1.95 -5.31 -12.63
N VAL A 5 1.17 -5.83 -11.68
CA VAL A 5 1.68 -6.49 -10.48
C VAL A 5 1.20 -7.93 -10.47
N ALA A 6 2.10 -8.86 -10.18
CA ALA A 6 1.71 -10.23 -9.89
C ALA A 6 0.80 -10.23 -8.64
N SER A 7 -0.21 -11.11 -8.61
CA SER A 7 -1.19 -11.17 -7.52
C SER A 7 -0.47 -11.28 -6.16
N PRO A 8 -0.55 -10.27 -5.27
CA PRO A 8 0.21 -10.28 -4.03
C PRO A 8 -0.46 -11.11 -2.92
N LEU A 9 -1.69 -11.59 -3.17
CA LEU A 9 -2.51 -12.31 -2.19
C LEU A 9 -1.91 -13.66 -1.78
N ALA A 10 -0.98 -14.21 -2.57
CA ALA A 10 -0.31 -15.48 -2.30
C ALA A 10 0.91 -15.35 -1.35
N LEU A 11 1.40 -14.13 -1.09
CA LEU A 11 2.63 -13.87 -0.32
C LEU A 11 2.37 -13.16 1.01
N LEU A 12 1.13 -13.11 1.49
CA LEU A 12 0.82 -12.59 2.83
C LEU A 12 1.35 -13.57 3.87
N LEU A 13 2.62 -13.42 4.24
CA LEU A 13 3.25 -14.20 5.29
C LEU A 13 2.88 -13.60 6.66
N PRO A 14 2.50 -14.43 7.64
CA PRO A 14 2.17 -13.97 8.99
C PRO A 14 3.31 -13.22 9.70
N ASN A 15 4.56 -13.45 9.27
CA ASN A 15 5.77 -12.88 9.87
C ASN A 15 6.21 -11.56 9.21
N ASP A 16 5.41 -11.00 8.30
CA ASP A 16 5.71 -9.69 7.72
C ASP A 16 5.62 -8.61 8.80
N GLN A 17 6.57 -7.67 8.76
CA GLN A 17 6.66 -6.56 9.71
C GLN A 17 5.32 -5.81 9.82
N ILE A 18 4.81 -5.70 11.05
CA ILE A 18 3.53 -5.06 11.42
C ILE A 18 3.45 -3.61 10.90
N HIS A 19 4.58 -2.92 10.80
CA HIS A 19 4.70 -1.61 10.17
C HIS A 19 5.40 -1.74 8.82
N SER A 20 4.67 -1.58 7.72
CA SER A 20 5.21 -1.67 6.36
C SER A 20 4.73 -0.50 5.49
N THR A 21 5.64 0.21 4.83
CA THR A 21 5.29 1.15 3.75
C THR A 21 5.77 0.59 2.42
N PHE A 22 4.84 0.45 1.48
CA PHE A 22 5.14 -0.01 0.12
C PHE A 22 5.13 1.18 -0.84
N THR A 23 6.27 1.47 -1.45
CA THR A 23 6.43 2.53 -2.44
C THR A 23 6.54 1.93 -3.82
N PHE A 24 5.55 2.20 -4.69
CA PHE A 24 5.57 1.79 -6.08
C PHE A 24 6.04 2.96 -6.92
N THR A 25 7.13 2.82 -7.68
CA THR A 25 7.66 3.90 -8.53
C THR A 25 7.23 3.70 -9.99
N ASN A 26 7.31 4.78 -10.79
CA ASN A 26 7.07 4.74 -12.24
C ASN A 26 5.69 4.14 -12.62
N CYS A 27 4.63 4.55 -11.92
CA CYS A 27 3.29 3.94 -12.02
C CYS A 27 2.39 4.54 -13.11
N HIS A 28 2.91 5.39 -13.99
CA HIS A 28 2.07 6.12 -14.96
C HIS A 28 1.35 5.21 -15.96
N GLU A 29 1.86 4.00 -16.21
CA GLU A 29 1.18 2.97 -17.02
C GLU A 29 0.56 1.85 -16.16
N LEU A 30 0.40 2.05 -14.84
CA LEU A 30 -0.13 1.03 -13.95
C LEU A 30 -1.61 0.78 -14.24
N GLU A 31 -1.92 -0.45 -14.65
CA GLU A 31 -3.26 -0.86 -15.02
C GLU A 31 -4.25 -0.78 -13.84
N GLN A 32 -5.52 -0.51 -14.13
CA GLN A 32 -6.55 -0.42 -13.08
C GLN A 32 -6.70 -1.73 -12.30
N VAL A 33 -6.54 -2.88 -12.96
CA VAL A 33 -6.55 -4.20 -12.32
C VAL A 33 -5.42 -4.32 -11.30
N SER A 34 -4.24 -3.81 -11.64
CA SER A 34 -3.07 -3.79 -10.76
C SER A 34 -3.26 -2.85 -9.57
N LYS A 35 -3.84 -1.66 -9.78
CA LYS A 35 -4.23 -0.75 -8.69
C LYS A 35 -5.19 -1.44 -7.72
N ASN A 36 -6.22 -2.11 -8.24
CA ASN A 36 -7.20 -2.85 -7.44
C ASN A 36 -6.56 -4.01 -6.66
N ALA A 37 -5.60 -4.72 -7.25
CA ALA A 37 -4.86 -5.79 -6.57
C ALA A 37 -4.04 -5.27 -5.38
N ILE A 38 -3.37 -4.12 -5.53
CA ILE A 38 -2.60 -3.49 -4.43
C ILE A 38 -3.53 -3.03 -3.32
N VAL A 39 -4.66 -2.41 -3.66
CA VAL A 39 -5.69 -2.02 -2.69
C VAL A 39 -6.21 -3.24 -1.92
N SER A 40 -6.51 -4.33 -2.62
CA SER A 40 -7.00 -5.58 -2.02
C SER A 40 -5.96 -6.20 -1.06
N TYR A 41 -4.70 -6.27 -1.48
CA TYR A 41 -3.60 -6.73 -0.62
C TYR A 41 -3.47 -5.88 0.64
N THR A 42 -3.49 -4.54 0.49
CA THR A 42 -3.36 -3.60 1.61
C THR A 42 -4.47 -3.80 2.63
N LYS A 43 -5.72 -3.96 2.18
CA LYS A 43 -6.86 -4.25 3.05
C LYS A 43 -6.70 -5.59 3.79
N LYS A 44 -6.37 -6.66 3.07
CA LYS A 44 -6.22 -8.00 3.66
C LYS A 44 -5.06 -8.08 4.66
N LYS A 45 -3.94 -7.40 4.38
CA LYS A 45 -2.82 -7.28 5.34
C LYS A 45 -3.25 -6.49 6.58
N ALA A 46 -3.99 -5.39 6.42
CA ALA A 46 -4.51 -4.63 7.54
C ALA A 46 -5.45 -5.47 8.41
N GLU A 47 -6.34 -6.26 7.81
CA GLU A 47 -7.21 -7.20 8.51
C GLU A 47 -6.41 -8.24 9.30
N LEU A 48 -5.38 -8.86 8.69
CA LEU A 48 -4.52 -9.86 9.33
C LEU A 48 -3.80 -9.29 10.55
N ILE A 49 -3.16 -8.13 10.40
CA ILE A 49 -2.48 -7.44 11.51
C ILE A 49 -3.48 -7.07 12.60
N SER A 50 -4.70 -6.70 12.21
CA SER A 50 -5.75 -6.38 13.17
C SER A 50 -6.32 -7.61 13.91
N HIS A 51 -6.06 -8.84 13.47
CA HIS A 51 -6.40 -10.02 14.29
C HIS A 51 -5.39 -10.23 15.43
N ASP A 52 -4.21 -9.60 15.37
CA ASP A 52 -3.17 -9.65 16.40
C ASP A 52 -3.38 -8.62 17.55
N ARG A 53 -4.58 -8.03 17.62
CA ARG A 53 -5.03 -7.00 18.58
C ARG A 53 -4.99 -7.41 20.07
N TYR A 54 -4.64 -8.65 20.39
CA TYR A 54 -4.52 -9.13 21.77
C TYR A 54 -3.14 -8.87 22.39
N ASN A 55 -2.17 -8.35 21.64
CA ASN A 55 -0.91 -7.86 22.18
C ASN A 55 -1.10 -6.47 22.82
N GLN A 56 -0.91 -6.37 24.15
CA GLN A 56 -1.15 -5.14 24.93
C GLN A 56 -0.28 -3.94 24.52
N ASP A 57 0.82 -4.16 23.80
CA ASP A 57 1.75 -3.11 23.33
C ASP A 57 1.38 -2.55 21.94
N PHE A 58 0.21 -2.91 21.40
CA PHE A 58 -0.16 -2.58 20.03
C PHE A 58 -0.61 -1.11 19.86
N VAL A 59 0.28 -0.27 19.33
CA VAL A 59 -0.01 1.14 19.00
C VAL A 59 -0.57 1.25 17.57
N PHE A 60 -1.79 1.81 17.44
CA PHE A 60 -2.53 2.02 16.19
C PHE A 60 -1.88 2.97 15.15
N LYS A 61 -0.60 3.30 15.25
CA LYS A 61 0.05 4.14 14.22
C LYS A 61 0.10 3.38 12.90
N SER A 62 -0.27 4.07 11.82
CA SER A 62 -0.38 3.62 10.43
C SER A 62 0.46 2.36 10.12
N LEU A 63 -0.19 1.20 10.28
CA LEU A 63 0.45 -0.11 10.20
C LEU A 63 0.89 -0.41 8.76
N ILE A 64 0.13 0.08 7.79
CA ILE A 64 0.43 -0.09 6.37
C ILE A 64 0.17 1.20 5.62
N GLY A 65 1.14 1.61 4.80
CA GLY A 65 1.01 2.69 3.82
C GLY A 65 1.29 2.18 2.41
N THR A 66 0.62 2.76 1.41
CA THR A 66 0.97 2.60 0.00
C THR A 66 1.16 3.96 -0.65
N CYS A 67 2.16 4.09 -1.52
CA CYS A 67 2.47 5.33 -2.22
C CYS A 67 2.62 5.07 -3.72
N PHE A 68 1.97 5.92 -4.54
CA PHE A 68 1.97 5.87 -6.00
C PHE A 68 2.35 7.25 -6.58
N PRO A 69 3.64 7.59 -6.69
CA PRO A 69 4.07 8.85 -7.26
C PRO A 69 3.58 8.99 -8.71
N GLY A 70 2.98 10.14 -9.03
CA GLY A 70 2.48 10.46 -10.37
C GLY A 70 1.19 9.73 -10.76
N CYS A 71 0.47 9.15 -9.80
CA CYS A 71 -0.81 8.48 -10.02
C CYS A 71 -1.91 9.06 -9.13
N GLU A 72 -3.15 9.00 -9.62
CA GLU A 72 -4.31 9.26 -8.77
C GLU A 72 -4.38 8.22 -7.63
N ILE A 73 -4.60 8.71 -6.41
CA ILE A 73 -4.79 7.86 -5.25
C ILE A 73 -6.18 7.22 -5.36
N PRO A 74 -6.31 5.89 -5.23
CA PRO A 74 -7.61 5.24 -5.24
C PRO A 74 -8.52 5.80 -4.14
N ALA A 75 -9.73 6.26 -4.52
CA ALA A 75 -10.71 6.86 -3.62
C ALA A 75 -11.14 5.96 -2.43
N LEU A 76 -10.84 4.66 -2.53
CA LEU A 76 -11.20 3.66 -1.52
C LEU A 76 -10.38 3.77 -0.22
N PHE A 77 -9.26 4.51 -0.22
CA PHE A 77 -8.50 4.78 1.00
C PHE A 77 -9.14 5.93 1.79
N LYS A 78 -9.50 5.68 3.06
CA LYS A 78 -10.10 6.70 3.95
C LYS A 78 -9.11 7.79 4.37
N HIS A 79 -7.83 7.44 4.47
CA HIS A 79 -6.75 8.37 4.77
C HIS A 79 -5.87 8.46 3.53
N GLN A 80 -5.85 9.63 2.91
CA GLN A 80 -5.05 9.92 1.73
C GLN A 80 -4.16 11.11 2.04
N ALA A 81 -2.91 11.02 1.64
CA ALA A 81 -1.97 12.13 1.70
C ALA A 81 -1.35 12.29 0.31
N LEU A 82 -1.34 13.52 -0.21
CA LEU A 82 -0.62 13.85 -1.43
C LEU A 82 0.77 14.38 -1.01
N GLY A 83 1.82 13.72 -1.48
CA GLY A 83 3.19 14.24 -1.31
C GLY A 83 3.44 15.46 -2.19
N GLU A 84 4.47 16.24 -1.88
CA GLU A 84 4.91 17.32 -2.77
C GLU A 84 5.36 16.77 -4.12
N ILE A 85 5.07 17.51 -5.19
CA ILE A 85 5.55 17.20 -6.53
C ILE A 85 7.07 17.38 -6.51
N LEU A 86 7.81 16.27 -6.67
CA LEU A 86 9.25 16.31 -6.85
C LEU A 86 9.57 17.08 -8.13
N LYS A 87 10.06 18.31 -7.99
CA LYS A 87 10.65 19.06 -9.10
C LYS A 87 11.96 18.40 -9.45
N VAL A 88 12.02 17.76 -10.62
CA VAL A 88 13.30 17.35 -11.21
C VAL A 88 13.95 18.62 -11.74
N GLU A 89 15.04 19.06 -11.12
CA GLU A 89 15.94 20.03 -11.76
C GLU A 89 16.66 19.30 -12.91
N LEU A 90 16.50 19.82 -14.13
CA LEU A 90 17.09 19.35 -15.37
C LEU A 90 18.55 19.78 -15.49
#